data_AF-A0AAV2Z3H6-F1
#
_entry.id   AF-A0AAV2Z3H6-F1
#
_cell.length_a   1.000
_cell.length_b   1.000
_cell.length_c   1.000
_cell.angle_alpha   90.00
_cell.angle_beta   90.00
_cell.angle_gamma   90.00
#
_symmetry.space_group_name_H-M   'P 1'
#
loop_
_entity.id
_entity.type
_entity.pdbx_description
1 polymer ?
#
loop_
_entity_poly.entity_id
_entity_poly.type
_entity_poly.pdbx_seq_one_letter_code
_entity_poly.pdbx_strand_id
1 'polypeptide(L)'
;MRRQKLLVLLLTLASCRGVESTTVPAPAPRIITAPDKGSELEDRAYAEGQADLELVQEALTPSTVIDINKYTFSDPTQYVIGLLLDPCRNRAYDCCSDRFGEPAYTTAELAAKERISLIDENGQPLDTSVSRLGDRPSQFDPDCYVDSKMTPYRLKKTLVNGNLTVTRQYADSGCVGRLSALTPLADLRMPACWDRNDSINALASCQGVDGRQKSNCVAVGYMQTAYITQCYGAYALDNHCGTFLELHEPDNELILSQTRLLGEYTSGFRTTVLPLFFNGDRTRTVCSGDYEIWWVQRTRYNFIVQKKKKFCVVSPRCDFDFATNKYKNYHRIQTP
;
A
#
# COMPACT_ATOMS: atom_id res chain seq x y z
N MET A 1 -20.45 -57.79 53.45
CA MET A 1 -21.56 -58.06 54.40
C MET A 1 -22.32 -56.76 54.65
N ARG A 2 -23.66 -56.82 54.56
CA ARG A 2 -24.72 -55.96 55.18
C ARG A 2 -24.58 -54.43 55.06
N ARG A 3 -25.39 -53.73 54.25
CA ARG A 3 -26.83 -53.36 54.42
C ARG A 3 -27.14 -52.58 55.71
N GLN A 4 -27.63 -51.34 55.57
CA GLN A 4 -28.89 -50.79 56.12
C GLN A 4 -28.98 -49.30 55.71
N LYS A 5 -29.88 -48.89 54.80
CA LYS A 5 -31.31 -48.53 54.98
C LYS A 5 -31.55 -47.45 56.04
N LEU A 6 -32.01 -46.27 55.63
CA LEU A 6 -33.25 -45.71 56.18
C LEU A 6 -33.92 -44.75 55.19
N LEU A 7 -35.22 -44.93 55.06
CA LEU A 7 -36.18 -44.21 54.24
C LEU A 7 -37.17 -43.60 55.23
N VAL A 8 -37.43 -42.29 55.18
CA VAL A 8 -38.64 -41.70 55.78
C VAL A 8 -39.11 -40.53 54.91
N LEU A 9 -40.32 -40.72 54.38
CA LEU A 9 -41.16 -39.77 53.68
C LEU A 9 -41.99 -39.00 54.73
N LEU A 10 -42.18 -37.69 54.56
CA LEU A 10 -43.27 -36.98 55.22
C LEU A 10 -43.80 -35.84 54.34
N LEU A 11 -45.11 -35.89 54.15
CA LEU A 11 -45.97 -35.10 53.27
C LEU A 11 -46.55 -33.87 54.01
N THR A 12 -47.04 -32.91 53.19
CA THR A 12 -48.13 -31.93 53.44
C THR A 12 -47.83 -30.70 54.31
N LEU A 13 -48.35 -29.48 54.10
CA LEU A 13 -49.47 -28.93 53.28
C LEU A 13 -49.37 -27.38 53.23
N ALA A 14 -49.93 -26.77 52.15
CA ALA A 14 -50.59 -25.44 52.10
C ALA A 14 -49.76 -24.15 52.38
N SER A 15 -50.00 -22.96 51.82
CA SER A 15 -50.84 -22.37 50.75
C SER A 15 -50.44 -20.88 50.71
N CYS A 16 -50.35 -20.24 49.54
CA CYS A 16 -50.98 -18.94 49.26
C CYS A 16 -50.67 -18.42 47.85
N ARG A 17 -51.70 -17.81 47.27
CA ARG A 17 -51.85 -17.39 45.88
C ARG A 17 -51.15 -16.06 45.59
N GLY A 18 -50.68 -15.91 44.35
CA GLY A 18 -50.49 -14.65 43.63
C GLY A 18 -50.71 -14.88 42.13
N VAL A 19 -51.81 -14.36 41.59
CA VAL A 19 -52.13 -14.19 40.16
C VAL A 19 -51.39 -12.90 39.74
N GLU A 20 -50.68 -12.71 38.63
CA GLU A 20 -50.99 -12.89 37.21
C GLU A 20 -49.70 -12.50 36.42
N SER A 21 -49.42 -13.12 35.27
CA SER A 21 -49.03 -12.42 34.02
C SER A 21 -48.70 -13.44 32.95
N THR A 22 -49.60 -13.56 31.98
CA THR A 22 -49.42 -14.27 30.72
C THR A 22 -48.51 -13.46 29.79
N THR A 23 -47.24 -13.85 29.69
CA THR A 23 -46.37 -13.44 28.58
C THR A 23 -46.26 -14.58 27.57
N VAL A 24 -46.87 -14.38 26.40
CA VAL A 24 -46.64 -15.19 25.20
C VAL A 24 -45.15 -15.08 24.82
N PRO A 25 -44.40 -16.19 24.64
CA PRO A 25 -43.02 -16.10 24.20
C PRO A 25 -42.98 -15.62 22.74
N ALA A 26 -42.21 -14.56 22.49
CA ALA A 26 -41.95 -14.08 21.13
C ALA A 26 -41.31 -15.19 20.27
N PRO A 27 -41.66 -15.31 18.98
CA PRO A 27 -40.99 -16.27 18.09
C PRO A 27 -39.52 -15.89 17.98
N ALA A 28 -38.64 -16.87 18.24
CA ALA A 28 -37.20 -16.70 18.08
C ALA A 28 -36.87 -16.16 16.67
N PRO A 29 -35.92 -15.22 16.54
CA PRO A 29 -35.51 -14.73 15.23
C PRO A 29 -35.06 -15.91 14.36
N ARG A 30 -35.72 -16.11 13.23
CA ARG A 30 -35.22 -17.02 12.19
C ARG A 30 -33.97 -16.40 11.60
N ILE A 31 -32.82 -16.84 12.07
CA ILE A 31 -31.54 -16.56 11.42
C ILE A 31 -31.58 -17.27 10.07
N ILE A 32 -31.82 -16.51 9.00
CA ILE A 32 -31.54 -16.99 7.64
C ILE A 32 -30.03 -16.86 7.49
N THR A 33 -29.31 -17.95 7.75
CA THR A 33 -27.90 -18.04 7.39
C THR A 33 -27.80 -17.90 5.88
N ALA A 34 -27.14 -16.84 5.40
CA ALA A 34 -26.73 -16.76 4.01
C ALA A 34 -25.93 -18.04 3.69
N PRO A 35 -26.18 -18.70 2.55
CA PRO A 35 -25.43 -19.89 2.20
C PRO A 35 -23.96 -19.50 2.06
N ASP A 36 -23.13 -20.06 2.94
CA ASP A 36 -21.67 -19.97 2.89
C ASP A 36 -21.18 -20.71 1.64
N LYS A 37 -21.22 -20.00 0.52
CA LYS A 37 -20.75 -20.47 -0.79
C LYS A 37 -19.32 -20.02 -1.07
N GLY A 38 -18.60 -19.47 -0.08
CA GLY A 38 -17.22 -19.00 -0.25
C GLY A 38 -16.34 -20.12 -0.79
N SER A 39 -16.39 -21.29 -0.15
CA SER A 39 -15.63 -22.47 -0.57
C SER A 39 -16.04 -22.99 -1.95
N GLU A 40 -17.35 -22.99 -2.27
CA GLU A 40 -17.86 -23.44 -3.58
C GLU A 40 -17.39 -22.52 -4.73
N LEU A 41 -17.28 -21.22 -4.46
CA LEU A 41 -16.79 -20.23 -5.41
C LEU A 41 -15.27 -20.32 -5.59
N GLU A 42 -14.52 -20.57 -4.52
CA GLU A 42 -13.08 -20.81 -4.56
C GLU A 42 -12.73 -22.10 -5.33
N ASP A 43 -13.44 -23.19 -5.06
CA ASP A 43 -13.26 -24.47 -5.75
C ASP A 43 -13.56 -24.36 -7.24
N ARG A 44 -14.59 -23.58 -7.60
CA ARG A 44 -14.94 -23.31 -9.01
C ARG A 44 -13.88 -22.47 -9.71
N ALA A 45 -13.43 -21.38 -9.07
CA ALA A 45 -12.37 -20.54 -9.62
C ALA A 45 -11.06 -21.31 -9.79
N TYR A 46 -10.76 -22.23 -8.86
CA TYR A 46 -9.62 -23.14 -8.97
C TYR A 46 -9.77 -24.10 -10.16
N ALA A 47 -10.94 -24.73 -10.32
CA ALA A 47 -11.20 -25.66 -11.41
C ALA A 47 -11.17 -24.96 -12.79
N GLU A 48 -11.74 -23.76 -12.90
CA GLU A 48 -11.69 -22.92 -14.10
C GLU A 48 -10.22 -22.55 -14.43
N GLY A 49 -9.46 -22.12 -13.43
CA GLY A 49 -8.03 -21.80 -13.60
C GLY A 49 -7.17 -23.01 -14.01
N GLN A 50 -7.51 -24.22 -13.55
CA GLN A 50 -6.85 -25.44 -13.99
C GLN A 50 -7.16 -25.79 -15.46
N ALA A 51 -8.43 -25.66 -15.87
CA ALA A 51 -8.84 -25.91 -17.25
C ALA A 51 -8.18 -24.92 -18.23
N ASP A 52 -8.14 -23.64 -17.86
CA ASP A 52 -7.45 -22.61 -18.66
C ASP A 52 -5.95 -22.90 -18.78
N LEU A 53 -5.31 -23.33 -17.68
CA LEU A 53 -3.90 -23.71 -17.69
C LEU A 53 -3.63 -24.92 -18.60
N GLU A 54 -4.51 -25.92 -18.57
CA GLU A 54 -4.39 -27.13 -19.41
C GLU A 54 -4.52 -26.79 -20.89
N LEU A 55 -5.47 -25.94 -21.26
CA LEU A 55 -5.64 -25.42 -22.63
C LEU A 55 -4.41 -24.63 -23.10
N VAL A 56 -3.83 -23.79 -22.24
CA VAL A 56 -2.60 -23.04 -22.55
C VAL A 56 -1.41 -23.99 -22.71
N GLN A 57 -1.30 -25.02 -21.87
CA GLN A 57 -0.21 -26.00 -21.95
C GLN A 57 -0.32 -26.89 -23.20
N GLU A 58 -1.52 -27.29 -23.59
CA GLU A 58 -1.76 -28.10 -24.80
C GLU A 58 -1.44 -27.31 -26.08
N ALA A 59 -1.74 -26.01 -26.09
CA ALA A 59 -1.37 -25.09 -27.16
C ALA A 59 0.15 -24.86 -27.28
N LEU A 60 0.95 -25.22 -26.27
CA LEU A 60 2.41 -25.01 -26.20
C LEU A 60 3.23 -26.26 -26.61
N THR A 61 2.62 -27.21 -27.32
CA THR A 61 3.32 -28.44 -27.75
C THR A 61 4.61 -28.17 -28.56
N PRO A 62 5.70 -28.94 -28.33
CA PRO A 62 7.07 -28.50 -28.61
C PRO A 62 7.52 -28.89 -30.02
N SER A 63 7.42 -27.99 -30.98
CA SER A 63 8.07 -28.17 -32.30
C SER A 63 8.82 -26.95 -32.83
N THR A 64 8.90 -25.88 -32.04
CA THR A 64 9.74 -24.72 -32.33
C THR A 64 10.43 -24.29 -31.05
N VAL A 65 11.63 -23.71 -31.16
CA VAL A 65 12.42 -23.19 -30.04
C VAL A 65 11.50 -22.32 -29.18
N ILE A 66 11.04 -22.86 -28.05
CA ILE A 66 10.05 -22.18 -27.20
C ILE A 66 10.78 -21.01 -26.56
N ASP A 67 10.45 -19.80 -27.01
CA ASP A 67 10.83 -18.60 -26.28
C ASP A 67 10.01 -18.54 -24.99
N ILE A 68 10.60 -19.05 -23.93
CA ILE A 68 10.04 -19.06 -22.57
C ILE A 68 9.97 -17.65 -21.95
N ASN A 69 10.49 -16.62 -22.63
CA ASN A 69 10.43 -15.22 -22.21
C ASN A 69 9.25 -14.46 -22.84
N LYS A 70 8.16 -15.15 -23.18
CA LYS A 70 6.98 -14.51 -23.74
C LYS A 70 6.21 -13.76 -22.65
N TYR A 71 5.94 -12.48 -22.89
CA TYR A 71 5.08 -11.68 -22.01
C TYR A 71 3.59 -11.90 -22.29
N THR A 72 2.81 -11.95 -21.21
CA THR A 72 1.35 -11.94 -21.22
C THR A 72 0.86 -10.91 -20.22
N PHE A 73 -0.09 -10.06 -20.61
CA PHE A 73 -0.62 -8.99 -19.76
C PHE A 73 -1.93 -9.44 -19.13
N SER A 74 -1.98 -9.46 -17.80
CA SER A 74 -3.16 -9.90 -17.04
C SER A 74 -3.21 -9.14 -15.72
N ASP A 75 -4.01 -8.09 -15.69
CA ASP A 75 -4.22 -7.30 -14.47
C ASP A 75 -5.04 -8.13 -13.45
N PRO A 76 -4.67 -8.10 -12.16
CA PRO A 76 -5.37 -8.87 -11.14
C PRO A 76 -6.76 -8.29 -10.86
N THR A 77 -7.75 -9.18 -10.77
CA THR A 77 -9.15 -8.82 -10.48
C THR A 77 -9.53 -9.00 -9.00
N GLN A 78 -8.83 -9.88 -8.29
CA GLN A 78 -9.14 -10.29 -6.91
C GLN A 78 -8.25 -9.62 -5.85
N TYR A 79 -7.14 -9.01 -6.26
CA TYR A 79 -6.19 -8.38 -5.35
C TYR A 79 -5.59 -7.12 -5.97
N VAL A 80 -5.03 -6.27 -5.13
CA VAL A 80 -4.46 -4.99 -5.55
C VAL A 80 -2.96 -5.02 -5.37
N ILE A 81 -2.25 -4.54 -6.39
CA ILE A 81 -0.82 -4.23 -6.34
C ILE A 81 -0.65 -2.71 -6.25
N GLY A 82 0.13 -2.22 -5.30
CA GLY A 82 0.54 -0.82 -5.19
C GLY A 82 2.05 -0.67 -5.35
N LEU A 83 2.45 0.38 -6.04
CA LEU A 83 3.85 0.71 -6.31
C LEU A 83 4.05 2.22 -6.11
N LEU A 84 5.05 2.60 -5.35
CA LEU A 84 5.48 3.98 -5.06
C LEU A 84 6.95 4.13 -5.41
N LEU A 85 7.32 5.23 -6.07
CA LEU A 85 8.72 5.51 -6.39
C LEU A 85 9.32 6.56 -5.47
N ASP A 86 10.51 6.25 -4.97
CA ASP A 86 11.26 7.06 -4.01
C ASP A 86 10.40 7.55 -2.82
N PRO A 87 9.69 6.63 -2.12
CA PRO A 87 8.72 6.98 -1.09
C PRO A 87 9.33 7.65 0.15
N CYS A 88 10.63 7.44 0.36
CA CYS A 88 11.37 7.88 1.54
C CYS A 88 12.42 8.94 1.27
N ARG A 89 12.29 9.71 0.17
CA ARG A 89 13.18 10.84 -0.12
C ARG A 89 13.30 11.75 1.11
N ASN A 90 14.53 11.97 1.56
CA ASN A 90 14.87 12.78 2.75
C ASN A 90 14.28 12.27 4.08
N ARG A 91 13.99 10.97 4.18
CA ARG A 91 13.51 10.27 5.40
C ARG A 91 14.35 9.02 5.64
N ALA A 92 14.10 8.33 6.76
CA ALA A 92 14.70 7.01 7.01
C ALA A 92 14.27 5.99 5.95
N TYR A 93 15.11 4.98 5.70
CA TYR A 93 14.87 3.97 4.65
C TYR A 93 13.59 3.15 4.84
N ASP A 94 13.14 3.00 6.08
CA ASP A 94 11.96 2.25 6.49
C ASP A 94 10.72 3.14 6.66
N CYS A 95 10.77 4.40 6.20
CA CYS A 95 9.67 5.36 6.40
C CYS A 95 8.32 4.87 5.87
N CYS A 96 8.33 3.89 4.96
CA CYS A 96 7.15 3.35 4.32
C CYS A 96 6.85 1.88 4.67
N SER A 97 7.71 1.25 5.46
CA SER A 97 7.51 -0.13 5.89
C SER A 97 6.33 -0.22 6.87
N ASP A 98 5.43 -1.18 6.67
CA ASP A 98 4.22 -1.43 7.47
C ASP A 98 3.17 -0.31 7.46
N ARG A 99 3.28 0.64 6.51
CA ARG A 99 2.36 1.77 6.36
C ARG A 99 1.49 1.59 5.12
N PHE A 100 0.20 1.86 5.23
CA PHE A 100 -0.74 1.83 4.11
C PHE A 100 -1.49 3.16 4.07
N GLY A 101 -1.05 4.06 3.21
CA GLY A 101 -1.57 5.42 3.14
C GLY A 101 -1.16 6.24 4.37
N GLU A 102 -0.52 7.37 4.14
CA GLU A 102 -0.46 8.43 5.14
C GLU A 102 -1.31 9.58 4.67
N PRO A 103 -2.03 10.22 5.60
CA PRO A 103 -2.91 11.28 5.21
C PRO A 103 -2.05 12.44 4.67
N ALA A 104 -2.39 12.90 3.47
CA ALA A 104 -1.85 14.11 2.93
C ALA A 104 -2.05 15.21 3.99
N TYR A 105 -0.94 15.78 4.46
CA TYR A 105 -0.91 16.97 5.30
C TYR A 105 -1.34 16.84 6.79
N THR A 106 -1.27 15.67 7.43
CA THR A 106 -1.36 15.62 8.91
C THR A 106 0.03 15.75 9.53
N THR A 107 0.08 16.32 10.74
CA THR A 107 1.29 16.36 11.56
C THR A 107 0.94 15.82 12.95
N ALA A 108 1.94 15.35 13.70
CA ALA A 108 1.74 14.91 15.09
C ALA A 108 1.08 16.00 15.94
N GLU A 109 1.40 17.27 15.66
CA GLU A 109 0.82 18.43 16.35
C GLU A 109 -0.67 18.62 16.04
N LEU A 110 -1.10 18.31 14.80
CA LEU A 110 -2.50 18.34 14.39
C LEU A 110 -3.27 17.13 14.97
N ALA A 111 -2.69 15.94 14.92
CA ALA A 111 -3.27 14.74 15.52
C ALA A 111 -3.50 14.93 17.04
N ALA A 112 -2.54 15.55 17.74
CA ALA A 112 -2.65 15.86 19.16
C ALA A 112 -3.71 16.93 19.45
N LYS A 113 -3.79 18.00 18.65
CA LYS A 113 -4.80 19.07 18.80
C LYS A 113 -6.22 18.58 18.58
N GLU A 114 -6.39 17.56 17.76
CA GLU A 114 -7.70 17.02 17.41
C GLU A 114 -8.18 15.89 18.33
N ARG A 115 -7.38 15.49 19.33
CA ARG A 115 -7.72 14.48 20.36
C ARG A 115 -8.17 13.12 19.80
N ILE A 116 -7.73 12.75 18.60
CA ILE A 116 -8.07 11.45 18.00
C ILE A 116 -6.90 10.51 18.24
N SER A 117 -7.03 9.66 19.26
CA SER A 117 -6.18 8.48 19.41
C SER A 117 -6.95 7.25 18.93
N LEU A 118 -6.37 6.50 17.98
CA LEU A 118 -6.78 5.11 17.80
C LEU A 118 -6.46 4.36 19.10
N ILE A 119 -7.25 3.35 19.40
CA ILE A 119 -7.12 2.57 20.62
C ILE A 119 -6.58 1.19 20.22
N ASP A 120 -5.63 0.65 20.98
CA ASP A 120 -5.16 -0.71 20.80
C ASP A 120 -6.19 -1.74 21.28
N GLU A 121 -5.88 -3.02 21.09
CA GLU A 121 -6.68 -4.17 21.53
C GLU A 121 -6.91 -4.24 23.05
N ASN A 122 -6.14 -3.49 23.83
CA ASN A 122 -6.25 -3.39 25.29
C ASN A 122 -6.93 -2.08 25.74
N GLY A 123 -7.47 -1.28 24.82
CA GLY A 123 -8.12 -0.03 25.16
C GLY A 123 -7.17 1.14 25.46
N GLN A 124 -5.87 1.01 25.14
CA GLN A 124 -4.89 2.08 25.30
C GLN A 124 -4.74 2.94 24.04
N PRO A 125 -4.59 4.26 24.17
CA PRO A 125 -4.35 5.14 23.03
C PRO A 125 -3.02 4.81 22.35
N LEU A 126 -3.07 4.50 21.05
CA LEU A 126 -1.91 4.34 20.19
C LEU A 126 -1.20 5.68 19.99
N ASP A 127 0.13 5.63 19.87
CA ASP A 127 0.94 6.81 19.60
C ASP A 127 0.50 7.47 18.28
N THR A 128 0.40 8.80 18.29
CA THR A 128 0.02 9.59 17.10
C THR A 128 0.90 9.33 15.87
N SER A 129 2.15 8.88 16.07
CA SER A 129 3.11 8.52 15.02
C SER A 129 2.90 7.14 14.40
N VAL A 130 2.18 6.24 15.09
CA VAL A 130 1.78 4.91 14.57
C VAL A 130 0.30 4.87 14.16
N SER A 131 -0.46 5.90 14.52
CA SER A 131 -1.87 6.01 14.21
C SER A 131 -2.06 6.11 12.69
N ARG A 132 -2.64 5.06 12.10
CA ARG A 132 -3.05 4.96 10.69
C ARG A 132 -4.28 5.84 10.41
N LEU A 133 -4.21 7.12 10.76
CA LEU A 133 -5.28 8.06 10.50
C LEU A 133 -5.44 8.17 8.98
N GLY A 134 -6.59 7.73 8.46
CA GLY A 134 -6.89 7.86 7.05
C GLY A 134 -6.87 9.32 6.60
N ASP A 135 -6.69 9.51 5.29
CA ASP A 135 -6.89 10.82 4.66
C ASP A 135 -8.23 11.41 5.09
N ARG A 136 -8.20 12.61 5.67
CA ARG A 136 -9.42 13.39 5.77
C ARG A 136 -9.67 14.02 4.41
N PRO A 137 -10.93 14.02 3.92
CA PRO A 137 -11.28 14.89 2.82
C PRO A 137 -10.86 16.30 3.22
N SER A 138 -10.10 16.97 2.35
CA SER A 138 -9.75 18.38 2.52
C SER A 138 -11.04 19.19 2.37
N GLN A 139 -11.87 19.18 3.40
CA GLN A 139 -13.07 19.98 3.45
C GLN A 139 -12.62 21.41 3.73
N PHE A 140 -12.90 22.27 2.76
CA PHE A 140 -12.75 23.70 2.96
C PHE A 140 -13.72 24.11 4.07
N ASP A 141 -13.19 24.51 5.22
CA ASP A 141 -13.99 25.04 6.31
C ASP A 141 -14.30 26.51 6.02
N PRO A 142 -15.55 26.86 5.68
CA PRO A 142 -15.93 28.22 5.32
C PRO A 142 -15.84 29.19 6.51
N ASP A 143 -15.74 28.69 7.74
CA ASP A 143 -15.65 29.50 8.96
C ASP A 143 -14.20 29.73 9.42
N CYS A 144 -13.22 29.25 8.65
CA CYS A 144 -11.81 29.54 8.84
C CYS A 144 -11.35 30.72 7.99
N TYR A 145 -10.85 31.75 8.65
CA TYR A 145 -10.38 32.99 8.05
C TYR A 145 -8.86 33.08 8.17
N VAL A 146 -8.25 33.94 7.35
CA VAL A 146 -6.80 34.18 7.35
C VAL A 146 -6.56 35.68 7.53
N ASP A 147 -5.66 36.06 8.44
CA ASP A 147 -5.31 37.46 8.63
C ASP A 147 -4.19 37.93 7.67
N SER A 148 -3.80 39.20 7.77
CA SER A 148 -2.76 39.78 6.90
C SER A 148 -1.37 39.15 7.08
N LYS A 149 -1.15 38.39 8.15
CA LYS A 149 0.09 37.64 8.39
C LYS A 149 -0.05 36.16 8.00
N MET A 150 -1.10 35.82 7.26
CA MET A 150 -1.39 34.46 6.82
C MET A 150 -1.65 33.49 7.99
N THR A 151 -2.05 34.00 9.16
CA THR A 151 -2.35 33.17 10.32
C THR A 151 -3.84 32.78 10.30
N PRO A 152 -4.17 31.47 10.28
CA PRO A 152 -5.56 31.01 10.29
C PRO A 152 -6.22 31.27 11.64
N TYR A 153 -7.50 31.66 11.63
CA TYR A 153 -8.30 31.89 12.83
C TYR A 153 -9.78 31.58 12.60
N ARG A 154 -10.53 31.37 13.69
CA ARG A 154 -12.00 31.27 13.68
C ARG A 154 -12.60 32.44 14.44
N LEU A 155 -13.79 32.89 14.05
CA LEU A 155 -14.53 33.91 14.80
C LEU A 155 -15.27 33.26 15.98
N LYS A 156 -14.90 33.62 17.21
CA LYS A 156 -15.61 33.22 18.43
C LYS A 156 -16.66 34.27 18.78
N LYS A 157 -17.93 33.87 18.73
CA LYS A 157 -19.09 34.67 19.10
C LYS A 157 -19.45 34.37 20.56
N THR A 158 -19.37 35.37 21.44
CA THR A 158 -19.74 35.24 22.85
C THR A 158 -20.88 36.21 23.16
N LEU A 159 -21.98 35.70 23.69
CA LEU A 159 -23.11 36.51 24.12
C LEU A 159 -23.05 36.65 25.65
N VAL A 160 -22.85 37.86 26.15
CA VAL A 160 -22.86 38.15 27.60
C VAL A 160 -23.83 39.29 27.85
N ASN A 161 -24.81 39.06 28.73
CA ASN A 161 -25.84 40.04 29.10
C ASN A 161 -26.54 40.71 27.90
N GLY A 162 -26.81 39.94 26.84
CA GLY A 162 -27.46 40.44 25.62
C GLY A 162 -26.53 41.15 24.62
N ASN A 163 -25.26 41.40 24.98
CA ASN A 163 -24.27 41.96 24.07
C ASN A 163 -23.48 40.86 23.36
N LEU A 164 -23.48 40.89 22.03
CA LEU A 164 -22.69 40.01 21.18
C LEU A 164 -21.28 40.57 21.02
N THR A 165 -20.28 39.82 21.48
CA THR A 165 -18.87 40.09 21.21
C THR A 165 -18.32 39.07 20.24
N VAL A 166 -17.69 39.54 19.17
CA VAL A 166 -17.03 38.69 18.17
C VAL A 166 -15.53 38.89 18.30
N THR A 167 -14.81 37.81 18.61
CA THR A 167 -13.35 37.84 18.80
C THR A 167 -12.66 36.88 17.84
N ARG A 168 -11.42 37.18 17.47
CA ARG A 168 -10.59 36.28 16.67
C ARG A 168 -9.98 35.25 17.61
N GLN A 169 -10.34 33.99 17.41
CA GLN A 169 -9.75 32.87 18.13
C GLN A 169 -8.64 32.27 17.26
N TYR A 170 -7.41 32.46 17.72
CA TYR A 170 -6.21 31.90 17.10
C TYR A 170 -5.85 30.54 17.73
N ALA A 171 -5.77 30.48 19.05
CA ALA A 171 -5.52 29.25 19.81
C ALA A 171 -6.78 28.35 19.84
N ASP A 172 -6.58 27.04 19.66
CA ASP A 172 -7.65 26.02 19.66
C ASP A 172 -8.80 26.30 18.67
N SER A 173 -8.51 27.07 17.61
CA SER A 173 -9.50 27.44 16.60
C SER A 173 -9.92 26.26 15.71
N GLY A 174 -9.11 25.20 15.68
CA GLY A 174 -9.22 24.09 14.72
C GLY A 174 -8.88 24.50 13.28
N CYS A 175 -8.66 25.79 13.00
CA CYS A 175 -8.36 26.29 11.68
C CYS A 175 -6.89 26.06 11.33
N VAL A 176 -6.67 25.30 10.27
CA VAL A 176 -5.33 24.96 9.77
C VAL A 176 -5.18 25.52 8.36
N GLY A 177 -4.51 26.66 8.27
CA GLY A 177 -4.10 27.25 7.00
C GLY A 177 -2.88 26.49 6.50
N ARG A 178 -3.07 25.62 5.52
CA ARG A 178 -1.96 24.81 5.00
C ARG A 178 -0.99 25.61 4.14
N LEU A 179 -1.39 26.77 3.59
CA LEU A 179 -0.69 27.56 2.56
C LEU A 179 -0.07 26.71 1.42
N SER A 180 -0.39 25.41 1.35
CA SER A 180 0.36 24.43 0.58
C SER A 180 0.13 24.62 -0.91
N ALA A 181 -1.01 25.21 -1.28
CA ALA A 181 -1.28 25.63 -2.65
C ALA A 181 -0.39 26.82 -3.11
N LEU A 182 0.18 27.58 -2.17
CA LEU A 182 1.07 28.71 -2.42
C LEU A 182 2.54 28.37 -2.12
N THR A 183 2.80 27.30 -1.36
CA THR A 183 4.14 26.79 -1.08
C THR A 183 4.69 26.07 -2.33
N PRO A 184 5.92 26.38 -2.77
CA PRO A 184 6.56 25.62 -3.83
C PRO A 184 6.57 24.12 -3.48
N LEU A 185 6.29 23.25 -4.45
CA LEU A 185 6.27 21.78 -4.27
C LEU A 185 7.57 21.23 -3.64
N ALA A 186 8.71 21.90 -3.88
CA ALA A 186 10.00 21.55 -3.30
C ALA A 186 10.05 21.72 -1.77
N ASP A 187 9.32 22.71 -1.25
CA ASP A 187 9.26 23.05 0.18
C ASP A 187 8.07 22.36 0.88
N LEU A 188 7.17 21.76 0.09
CA LEU A 188 6.03 21.03 0.62
C LEU A 188 6.51 19.70 1.23
N ARG A 189 6.35 19.58 2.55
CA ARG A 189 6.61 18.33 3.26
C ARG A 189 5.52 17.32 2.94
N MET A 190 5.74 16.54 1.88
CA MET A 190 4.87 15.41 1.51
C MET A 190 4.80 14.39 2.66
N PRO A 191 3.70 13.63 2.80
CA PRO A 191 3.61 12.51 3.74
C PRO A 191 4.79 11.54 3.62
N ALA A 192 5.02 10.71 4.63
CA ALA A 192 5.81 9.51 4.40
C ALA A 192 5.04 8.59 3.45
N CYS A 193 5.72 7.69 2.74
CA CYS A 193 5.12 6.91 1.65
C CYS A 193 4.53 7.75 0.49
N TRP A 194 5.28 8.74 -0.02
CA TRP A 194 4.80 9.56 -1.14
C TRP A 194 5.33 9.09 -2.49
N ASP A 195 4.47 9.01 -3.51
CA ASP A 195 4.90 8.64 -4.87
C ASP A 195 5.60 9.81 -5.60
N ARG A 196 6.91 9.69 -5.86
CA ARG A 196 7.71 10.67 -6.60
C ARG A 196 8.05 10.18 -8.00
N ASN A 197 7.09 9.55 -8.67
CA ASN A 197 7.26 8.98 -9.99
C ASN A 197 7.55 10.01 -11.10
N ASP A 198 7.47 11.31 -10.83
CA ASP A 198 7.70 12.41 -11.77
C ASP A 198 9.13 12.98 -11.72
N SER A 199 9.94 12.59 -10.73
CA SER A 199 11.17 13.30 -10.37
C SER A 199 12.32 12.37 -10.00
N ILE A 200 12.47 11.26 -10.73
CA ILE A 200 13.51 10.27 -10.46
C ILE A 200 14.86 10.72 -11.02
N ASN A 201 15.90 10.66 -10.19
CA ASN A 201 17.28 10.89 -10.59
C ASN A 201 18.03 9.55 -10.63
N ALA A 202 18.39 9.08 -11.82
CA ALA A 202 19.04 7.79 -12.02
C ALA A 202 20.52 7.76 -11.58
N LEU A 203 21.13 8.93 -11.32
CA LEU A 203 22.45 9.02 -10.68
C LEU A 203 22.40 8.99 -9.15
N ALA A 204 21.21 9.11 -8.55
CA ALA A 204 21.09 9.14 -7.11
C ALA A 204 21.38 7.76 -6.49
N SER A 205 21.90 7.78 -5.27
CA SER A 205 21.93 6.61 -4.41
C SER A 205 20.59 6.44 -3.70
N CYS A 206 20.23 5.19 -3.40
CA CYS A 206 19.03 4.86 -2.65
C CYS A 206 19.37 3.88 -1.51
N GLN A 207 18.51 3.80 -0.50
CA GLN A 207 18.72 2.92 0.67
C GLN A 207 17.88 1.64 0.54
N GLY A 208 18.50 0.50 0.82
CA GLY A 208 17.82 -0.79 0.91
C GLY A 208 17.00 -0.94 2.20
N VAL A 209 16.32 -2.09 2.32
CA VAL A 209 15.55 -2.48 3.51
C VAL A 209 16.42 -2.59 4.76
N ASP A 210 17.71 -2.85 4.57
CA ASP A 210 18.73 -2.92 5.62
C ASP A 210 19.43 -1.56 5.87
N GLY A 211 18.94 -0.48 5.26
CA GLY A 211 19.52 0.86 5.36
C GLY A 211 20.82 1.04 4.57
N ARG A 212 21.35 -0.01 3.90
CA ARG A 212 22.58 0.11 3.12
C ARG A 212 22.32 0.93 1.87
N GLN A 213 23.22 1.87 1.58
CA GLN A 213 23.17 2.64 0.35
C GLN A 213 23.64 1.81 -0.85
N LYS A 214 22.91 1.92 -1.95
CA LYS A 214 23.29 1.43 -3.28
C LYS A 214 23.34 2.63 -4.22
N SER A 215 24.27 2.62 -5.16
CA SER A 215 24.39 3.66 -6.18
C SER A 215 23.41 3.38 -7.35
N ASN A 216 23.00 4.44 -8.04
CA ASN A 216 22.24 4.39 -9.30
C ASN A 216 21.00 3.52 -9.20
N CYS A 217 20.16 3.84 -8.23
CA CYS A 217 18.99 3.05 -7.92
C CYS A 217 17.85 3.91 -7.40
N VAL A 218 16.66 3.34 -7.40
CA VAL A 218 15.47 3.94 -6.80
C VAL A 218 14.89 3.01 -5.74
N ALA A 219 14.52 3.58 -4.61
CA ALA A 219 13.74 2.87 -3.61
C ALA A 219 12.31 2.72 -4.13
N VAL A 220 11.77 1.51 -4.10
CA VAL A 220 10.40 1.21 -4.52
C VAL A 220 9.61 0.76 -3.31
N GLY A 221 8.56 1.51 -2.97
CA GLY A 221 7.54 1.04 -2.06
C GLY A 221 6.61 0.10 -2.83
N TYR A 222 6.46 -1.14 -2.38
CA TYR A 222 5.56 -2.11 -2.99
C TYR A 222 4.58 -2.69 -1.98
N MET A 223 3.35 -2.96 -2.40
CA MET A 223 2.33 -3.63 -1.61
C MET A 223 1.54 -4.58 -2.50
N GLN A 224 1.05 -5.67 -1.90
CA GLN A 224 0.07 -6.54 -2.52
C GLN A 224 -0.89 -7.08 -1.45
N THR A 225 -2.18 -7.22 -1.78
CA THR A 225 -3.19 -7.84 -0.89
C THR A 225 -3.29 -9.37 -1.06
N ALA A 226 -2.38 -9.96 -1.83
CA ALA A 226 -2.26 -11.40 -2.09
C ALA A 226 -0.79 -11.83 -1.93
N TYR A 227 -0.52 -13.13 -2.08
CA TYR A 227 0.81 -13.70 -1.93
C TYR A 227 1.79 -13.28 -3.04
N ILE A 228 3.03 -12.93 -2.65
CA ILE A 228 4.14 -12.69 -3.59
C ILE A 228 4.77 -14.05 -3.92
N THR A 229 4.56 -14.51 -5.15
CA THR A 229 5.00 -15.83 -5.60
C THR A 229 6.51 -15.99 -5.55
N GLN A 230 6.96 -17.01 -4.81
CA GLN A 230 8.36 -17.41 -4.74
C GLN A 230 8.55 -18.85 -5.18
N CYS A 231 9.74 -19.12 -5.67
CA CYS A 231 10.16 -20.47 -6.00
C CYS A 231 11.03 -21.05 -4.88
N TYR A 232 10.99 -22.36 -4.74
CA TYR A 232 11.69 -23.10 -3.69
C TYR A 232 12.58 -24.18 -4.28
N GLY A 233 13.48 -24.72 -3.45
CA GLY A 233 14.39 -25.80 -3.83
C GLY A 233 15.39 -25.38 -4.91
N ALA A 234 15.62 -26.25 -5.89
CA ALA A 234 16.58 -26.03 -6.96
C ALA A 234 16.28 -24.79 -7.83
N TYR A 235 15.02 -24.34 -7.86
CA TYR A 235 14.56 -23.21 -8.68
C TYR A 235 14.41 -21.91 -7.87
N ALA A 236 14.84 -21.88 -6.60
CA ALA A 236 14.64 -20.72 -5.73
C ALA A 236 15.27 -19.43 -6.28
N LEU A 237 16.34 -19.56 -7.07
CA LEU A 237 17.05 -18.45 -7.71
C LEU A 237 16.95 -18.47 -9.24
N ASP A 238 16.06 -19.30 -9.81
CA ASP A 238 15.85 -19.37 -11.25
C ASP A 238 15.19 -18.07 -11.76
N ASN A 239 15.72 -17.49 -12.83
CA ASN A 239 15.20 -16.24 -13.39
C ASN A 239 13.87 -16.42 -14.13
N HIS A 240 13.42 -17.64 -14.38
CA HIS A 240 12.09 -17.98 -14.93
C HIS A 240 11.08 -18.33 -13.84
N CYS A 241 11.38 -18.01 -12.57
CA CYS A 241 10.56 -18.43 -11.46
C CYS A 241 10.53 -17.35 -10.36
N GLY A 242 9.34 -16.81 -10.07
CA GLY A 242 9.07 -15.89 -8.96
C GLY A 242 8.55 -14.53 -9.40
N THR A 243 8.42 -13.60 -8.45
CA THR A 243 7.95 -12.23 -8.72
C THR A 243 9.10 -11.23 -8.84
N PHE A 244 9.01 -10.35 -9.84
CA PHE A 244 10.02 -9.36 -10.18
C PHE A 244 9.40 -7.98 -10.36
N LEU A 245 10.20 -6.96 -10.06
CA LEU A 245 10.02 -5.63 -10.61
C LEU A 245 11.04 -5.44 -11.72
N GLU A 246 10.55 -5.17 -12.92
CA GLU A 246 11.35 -5.03 -14.13
C GLU A 246 11.25 -3.60 -14.65
N LEU A 247 12.37 -3.04 -15.08
CA LEU A 247 12.47 -1.71 -15.67
C LEU A 247 12.46 -1.83 -17.18
N HIS A 248 11.52 -1.12 -17.82
CA HIS A 248 11.30 -1.13 -19.25
C HIS A 248 11.24 0.30 -19.81
N GLU A 249 11.59 0.44 -21.09
CA GLU A 249 11.09 1.58 -21.87
C GLU A 249 9.58 1.40 -22.10
N PRO A 250 8.83 2.48 -22.41
CA PRO A 250 7.38 2.39 -22.58
C PRO A 250 6.99 1.36 -23.63
N ASP A 251 6.16 0.38 -23.23
CA ASP A 251 5.67 -0.69 -24.09
C ASP A 251 6.76 -1.53 -24.80
N ASN A 252 7.98 -1.55 -24.24
CA ASN A 252 9.10 -2.34 -24.75
C ASN A 252 9.40 -3.51 -23.81
N GLU A 253 9.33 -4.74 -24.32
CA GLU A 253 9.59 -5.96 -23.55
C GLU A 253 11.06 -6.15 -23.15
N LEU A 254 11.98 -5.31 -23.64
CA LEU A 254 13.39 -5.33 -23.24
C LEU A 254 13.56 -4.93 -21.78
N ILE A 255 14.01 -5.87 -20.95
CA ILE A 255 14.36 -5.63 -19.55
C ILE A 255 15.67 -4.84 -19.46
N LEU A 256 15.59 -3.59 -19.02
CA LEU A 256 16.77 -2.75 -18.78
C LEU A 256 17.45 -3.13 -17.46
N SER A 257 16.65 -3.38 -16.43
CA SER A 257 17.09 -3.74 -15.10
C SER A 257 15.96 -4.46 -14.37
N GLN A 258 16.28 -5.17 -13.31
CA GLN A 258 15.29 -5.93 -12.54
C GLN A 258 15.71 -6.11 -11.09
N THR A 259 14.72 -6.34 -10.24
CA THR A 259 14.92 -6.83 -8.87
C THR A 259 13.90 -7.90 -8.56
N ARG A 260 14.32 -8.97 -7.87
CA ARG A 260 13.44 -10.06 -7.43
C ARG A 260 12.80 -9.65 -6.11
N LEU A 261 11.48 -9.79 -6.01
CA LEU A 261 10.77 -9.61 -4.75
C LEU A 261 10.89 -10.88 -3.91
N LEU A 262 11.14 -10.68 -2.62
CA LEU A 262 11.09 -11.75 -1.64
C LEU A 262 9.69 -11.81 -1.03
N GLY A 263 9.29 -13.02 -0.66
CA GLY A 263 8.02 -13.33 -0.03
C GLY A 263 8.09 -12.91 1.42
N GLU A 264 7.17 -12.03 1.78
CA GLU A 264 7.05 -11.45 3.11
C GLU A 264 5.56 -11.29 3.44
N TYR A 265 5.21 -11.29 4.73
CA TYR A 265 3.87 -10.89 5.15
C TYR A 265 3.70 -9.38 4.95
N THR A 266 2.91 -8.98 3.96
CA THR A 266 2.69 -7.59 3.59
C THR A 266 1.52 -7.00 4.40
N SER A 267 1.82 -6.31 5.51
CA SER A 267 0.87 -5.42 6.21
C SER A 267 1.08 -3.99 5.74
N GLY A 268 0.63 -3.67 4.52
CA GLY A 268 0.89 -2.37 3.88
C GLY A 268 2.10 -2.40 2.94
N PHE A 269 2.77 -1.25 2.80
CA PHE A 269 3.95 -1.13 1.94
C PHE A 269 5.19 -1.75 2.59
N ARG A 270 6.04 -2.31 1.72
CA ARG A 270 7.42 -2.71 1.96
C ARG A 270 8.32 -1.91 1.03
N THR A 271 9.58 -1.76 1.38
CA THR A 271 10.56 -1.13 0.50
C THR A 271 11.43 -2.19 -0.16
N THR A 272 11.83 -1.94 -1.41
CA THR A 272 12.91 -2.66 -2.08
C THR A 272 13.71 -1.67 -2.90
N VAL A 273 14.77 -2.14 -3.55
CA VAL A 273 15.59 -1.32 -4.44
C VAL A 273 15.52 -1.89 -5.84
N LEU A 274 15.19 -1.02 -6.80
CA LEU A 274 15.31 -1.28 -8.22
C LEU A 274 16.57 -0.57 -8.74
N PRO A 275 17.56 -1.31 -9.27
CA PRO A 275 18.71 -0.69 -9.92
C PRO A 275 18.24 0.03 -11.20
N LEU A 276 18.84 1.18 -11.51
CA LEU A 276 18.53 1.97 -12.70
C LEU A 276 19.61 1.82 -13.80
N PHE A 277 20.36 0.73 -13.75
CA PHE A 277 21.35 0.39 -14.77
C PHE A 277 20.69 0.15 -16.13
N PHE A 278 21.41 0.45 -17.21
CA PHE A 278 20.93 0.25 -18.56
C PHE A 278 21.35 -1.12 -19.09
N ASN A 279 20.36 -1.98 -19.37
CA ASN A 279 20.56 -3.33 -19.92
C ASN A 279 21.56 -4.18 -19.09
N GLY A 280 21.46 -4.11 -17.76
CA GLY A 280 22.35 -4.80 -16.83
C GLY A 280 23.81 -4.30 -16.77
N ASP A 281 24.20 -3.33 -17.59
CA ASP A 281 25.55 -2.77 -17.60
C ASP A 281 25.72 -1.75 -16.46
N ARG A 282 26.53 -2.10 -15.46
CA ARG A 282 26.80 -1.24 -14.30
C ARG A 282 27.60 0.02 -14.61
N THR A 283 28.12 0.16 -15.83
CA THR A 283 28.79 1.38 -16.31
C THR A 283 27.83 2.36 -16.98
N ARG A 284 26.55 1.99 -17.10
CA ARG A 284 25.51 2.78 -17.76
C ARG A 284 24.26 2.84 -16.91
N THR A 285 23.58 3.98 -16.95
CA THR A 285 22.29 4.17 -16.29
C THR A 285 21.25 4.63 -17.31
N VAL A 286 19.98 4.39 -17.02
CA VAL A 286 18.89 5.05 -17.75
C VAL A 286 19.03 6.57 -17.63
N CYS A 287 18.62 7.29 -18.66
CA CYS A 287 18.74 8.74 -18.76
C CYS A 287 17.35 9.39 -18.77
N SER A 288 17.30 10.70 -19.02
CA SER A 288 16.05 11.47 -18.97
C SER A 288 15.02 10.95 -19.97
N GLY A 289 13.83 10.58 -19.50
CA GLY A 289 12.78 10.00 -20.33
C GLY A 289 11.70 9.31 -19.49
N ASP A 290 10.68 8.82 -20.19
CA ASP A 290 9.61 8.03 -19.58
C ASP A 290 9.99 6.56 -19.57
N TYR A 291 9.67 5.88 -18.47
CA TYR A 291 9.95 4.47 -18.24
C TYR A 291 8.78 3.81 -17.52
N GLU A 292 8.80 2.48 -17.51
CA GLU A 292 7.80 1.67 -16.84
C GLU A 292 8.45 0.68 -15.88
N ILE A 293 7.83 0.52 -14.70
CA ILE A 293 8.09 -0.61 -13.81
C ILE A 293 6.98 -1.62 -14.03
N TRP A 294 7.37 -2.83 -14.41
CA TRP A 294 6.45 -3.94 -14.60
C TRP A 294 6.54 -4.85 -13.38
N TRP A 295 5.39 -5.11 -12.74
CA TRP A 295 5.25 -6.19 -11.78
C TRP A 295 5.02 -7.47 -12.56
N VAL A 296 6.00 -8.37 -12.53
CA VAL A 296 6.01 -9.57 -13.37
C VAL A 296 6.07 -10.80 -12.50
N GLN A 297 5.09 -11.69 -12.67
CA GLN A 297 5.16 -13.05 -12.16
C GLN A 297 5.72 -13.95 -13.26
N ARG A 298 6.93 -14.45 -13.04
CA ARG A 298 7.60 -15.37 -13.96
C ARG A 298 7.25 -16.81 -13.59
N THR A 299 6.78 -17.53 -14.59
CA THR A 299 6.55 -18.97 -14.52
C THR A 299 7.51 -19.69 -15.46
N ARG A 300 7.53 -21.02 -15.38
CA ARG A 300 8.28 -21.86 -16.31
C ARG A 300 7.94 -21.61 -17.78
N TYR A 301 6.75 -21.10 -18.08
CA TYR A 301 6.20 -21.05 -19.44
C TYR A 301 6.15 -19.64 -20.02
N ASN A 302 5.96 -18.63 -19.18
CA ASN A 302 5.73 -17.25 -19.60
C ASN A 302 5.96 -16.24 -18.47
N PHE A 303 6.03 -14.96 -18.85
CA PHE A 303 6.13 -13.82 -17.94
C PHE A 303 4.79 -13.09 -17.90
N ILE A 304 4.12 -13.14 -16.75
CA ILE A 304 2.80 -12.56 -16.56
C ILE A 304 2.96 -11.17 -15.96
N VAL A 305 2.67 -10.12 -16.74
CA VAL A 305 2.65 -8.74 -16.27
C VAL A 305 1.32 -8.46 -15.59
N GLN A 306 1.37 -8.18 -14.29
CA GLN A 306 0.19 -7.95 -13.44
C GLN A 306 -0.04 -6.46 -13.15
N LYS A 307 0.98 -5.62 -13.35
CA LYS A 307 0.84 -4.17 -13.22
C LYS A 307 1.95 -3.47 -13.98
N LYS A 308 1.62 -2.41 -14.70
CA LYS A 308 2.57 -1.41 -15.20
C LYS A 308 2.45 -0.12 -14.39
N LYS A 309 3.59 0.45 -13.98
CA LYS A 309 3.66 1.79 -13.37
C LYS A 309 4.56 2.68 -14.21
N LYS A 310 3.99 3.77 -14.73
CA LYS A 310 4.73 4.80 -15.47
C LYS A 310 5.46 5.75 -14.52
N PHE A 311 6.65 6.17 -14.91
CA PHE A 311 7.44 7.17 -14.20
C PHE A 311 8.39 7.89 -15.14
N CYS A 312 8.88 9.05 -14.70
CA CYS A 312 9.78 9.90 -15.46
C CYS A 312 11.14 10.01 -14.73
N VAL A 313 12.20 9.76 -15.48
CA VAL A 313 13.57 10.06 -15.08
C VAL A 313 13.86 11.48 -15.57
N VAL A 314 14.25 12.37 -14.65
CA VAL A 314 14.55 13.78 -14.97
C VAL A 314 16.04 14.05 -15.10
N SER A 315 16.88 13.15 -14.59
CA SER A 315 18.33 13.25 -14.60
C SER A 315 18.95 11.85 -14.55
N PRO A 316 20.07 11.58 -15.24
CA PRO A 316 20.88 12.49 -16.05
C PRO A 316 20.33 12.65 -17.48
N ARG A 317 20.83 13.64 -18.23
CA ARG A 317 20.55 13.72 -19.68
C ARG A 317 21.23 12.57 -20.42
N CYS A 318 20.63 12.14 -21.52
CA CYS A 318 21.18 11.06 -22.34
C CYS A 318 22.48 11.47 -23.04
N ASP A 319 23.39 10.52 -23.23
CA ASP A 319 24.64 10.76 -23.94
C ASP A 319 24.37 11.02 -25.43
N PHE A 320 25.09 11.98 -26.01
CA PHE A 320 25.02 12.26 -27.43
C PHE A 320 26.13 11.50 -28.19
N ASP A 321 25.77 10.83 -29.28
CA ASP A 321 26.71 10.21 -30.19
C ASP A 321 26.97 11.10 -31.40
N PHE A 322 28.18 11.67 -31.46
CA PHE A 322 28.61 12.54 -32.57
C PHE A 322 28.77 11.80 -33.90
N ALA A 323 29.05 10.49 -33.89
CA ALA A 323 29.23 9.73 -35.12
C ALA A 323 27.89 9.47 -35.82
N THR A 324 26.84 9.20 -35.04
CA THR A 324 25.49 8.93 -35.56
C THR A 324 24.57 10.15 -35.51
N ASN A 325 25.03 11.27 -34.92
CA ASN A 325 24.30 12.51 -34.69
C ASN A 325 22.95 12.28 -33.97
N LYS A 326 22.93 11.37 -32.99
CA LYS A 326 21.74 10.95 -32.25
C LYS A 326 22.03 10.85 -30.76
N TYR A 327 20.99 11.10 -29.95
CA TYR A 327 21.05 10.75 -28.53
C TYR A 327 20.95 9.23 -28.36
N LYS A 328 21.74 8.72 -27.42
CA LYS A 328 21.61 7.35 -26.92
C LYS A 328 20.44 7.27 -25.95
N ASN A 329 20.01 6.07 -25.61
CA ASN A 329 19.00 5.81 -24.59
C ASN A 329 19.60 5.50 -23.20
N TYR A 330 20.86 5.87 -22.99
CA TYR A 330 21.56 5.71 -21.73
C TYR A 330 22.52 6.88 -21.46
N HIS A 331 22.99 6.93 -20.22
CA HIS A 331 24.09 7.78 -19.79
C HIS A 331 25.23 6.94 -19.22
N ARG A 332 26.47 7.20 -19.63
CA ARG A 332 27.65 6.53 -19.09
C ARG A 332 28.01 7.08 -17.72
N ILE A 333 28.07 6.20 -16.73
CA ILE A 333 28.49 6.52 -15.38
C ILE A 333 30.01 6.68 -15.41
N GLN A 334 30.50 7.90 -15.15
CA GLN A 334 31.93 8.10 -14.93
C GLN A 334 32.30 7.37 -13.65
N THR A 335 33.13 6.33 -13.76
CA THR A 335 33.73 5.69 -12.61
C THR A 335 34.72 6.69 -12.00
N PRO A 336 34.72 6.90 -10.67
CA PRO A 336 35.71 7.75 -10.03
C PRO A 336 37.15 7.29 -10.30
#